data_AF-A0A656JVQ1-F1
#
_entry.id   AF-A0A656JVQ1-F1
#
_cell.length_a   1.000
_cell.length_b   1.000
_cell.length_c   1.000
_cell.angle_alpha   90.00
_cell.angle_beta   90.00
_cell.angle_gamma   90.00
#
_symmetry.space_group_name_H-M   'P 1'
#
loop_
_entity.id
_entity.type
_entity.pdbx_description
1 polymer ?
#
loop_
_entity_poly.entity_id
_entity_poly.type
_entity_poly.pdbx_seq_one_letter_code
_entity_poly.pdbx_strand_id
1 'polypeptide(L)' 'PTRRGIRDMERPGTAYANDPDLGDDPQPATMADLYKGAKDRGGVHINSGIPNRAFVLVAKALGGNAWEVAGRIWY' A
#
# COMPACT_ATOMS: atom_id res chain seq x y z
N PRO A 1 14.09 0.60 -14.98
CA PRO A 1 13.82 -0.09 -13.70
C PRO A 1 14.13 0.79 -12.49
N THR A 2 13.09 1.20 -11.77
CA THR A 2 13.23 1.73 -10.41
C THR A 2 12.71 0.67 -9.45
N ARG A 3 13.52 0.26 -8.46
CA ARG A 3 13.11 -0.63 -7.36
C ARG A 3 13.51 0.03 -6.03
N ARG A 4 12.54 0.61 -5.31
CA ARG A 4 12.78 1.17 -3.95
C ARG A 4 12.42 0.18 -2.86
N GLY A 5 11.51 -0.75 -3.15
CA GLY A 5 11.03 -1.77 -2.24
C GLY A 5 9.96 -2.63 -2.90
N ILE A 6 9.30 -3.47 -2.10
CA ILE A 6 8.21 -4.34 -2.58
C ILE A 6 6.87 -3.59 -2.61
N ARG A 7 6.67 -2.65 -1.67
CA ARG A 7 5.46 -1.84 -1.50
C ARG A 7 5.83 -0.48 -0.96
N ASP A 8 4.98 0.51 -1.23
CA ASP A 8 5.05 1.84 -0.65
C ASP A 8 3.72 2.09 0.09
N MET A 9 3.78 2.20 1.41
CA MET A 9 2.57 2.37 2.22
C MET A 9 1.94 3.74 2.03
N GLU A 10 2.73 4.78 1.73
CA GLU A 10 2.23 6.14 1.55
C GLU A 10 1.67 6.35 0.14
N ARG A 11 2.36 5.77 -0.85
CA ARG A 11 2.05 5.89 -2.28
C ARG A 11 1.98 4.51 -2.94
N PRO A 12 0.94 3.70 -2.66
CA PRO A 12 0.77 2.40 -3.32
C PRO A 12 0.79 2.53 -4.85
N GLY A 13 1.39 1.56 -5.54
CA GLY A 13 1.56 1.58 -6.99
C GLY A 13 2.80 2.32 -7.47
N THR A 14 3.71 2.69 -6.56
CA THR A 14 4.93 3.46 -6.91
C THR A 14 6.22 2.88 -6.35
N ALA A 15 6.17 1.70 -5.70
CA ALA A 15 7.36 1.10 -5.09
C ALA A 15 8.42 0.71 -6.14
N TYR A 16 7.97 0.31 -7.32
CA TYR A 16 8.79 0.01 -8.48
C TYR A 16 8.06 0.26 -9.80
N ALA A 17 8.82 0.48 -10.85
CA ALA A 17 8.32 0.65 -12.21
C ALA A 17 9.32 0.16 -13.26
N ASN A 18 8.79 -0.33 -14.39
CA ASN A 18 9.51 -0.85 -15.55
C ASN A 18 10.58 -1.87 -15.16
N ASP A 19 10.16 -2.81 -14.31
CA ASP A 19 11.01 -3.90 -13.90
C ASP A 19 11.03 -5.02 -14.96
N PRO A 20 12.20 -5.53 -15.37
CA PRO A 20 12.29 -6.54 -16.43
C PRO A 20 11.59 -7.87 -16.08
N ASP A 21 11.51 -8.21 -14.80
CA ASP A 21 10.93 -9.48 -14.34
C ASP A 21 9.53 -9.30 -13.76
N LEU A 22 9.29 -8.19 -13.07
CA LEU A 22 8.10 -7.95 -12.25
C LEU A 22 7.10 -6.96 -12.86
N GLY A 23 7.51 -6.13 -13.83
CA GLY A 23 6.70 -5.04 -14.36
C GLY A 23 6.58 -3.84 -13.40
N ASP A 24 5.35 -3.33 -13.23
CA ASP A 24 5.03 -2.19 -12.36
C ASP A 24 4.33 -2.64 -11.08
N ASP A 25 4.44 -1.84 -10.02
CA ASP A 25 3.74 -2.07 -8.75
C ASP A 25 2.21 -2.06 -8.96
N PRO A 26 1.49 -3.17 -8.72
CA PRO A 26 0.07 -3.28 -9.06
C PRO A 26 -0.87 -2.72 -8.00
N GLN A 27 -0.37 -2.18 -6.88
CA GLN A 27 -1.23 -1.82 -5.75
C GLN A 27 -2.08 -0.56 -6.00
N PRO A 28 -3.43 -0.63 -5.90
CA PRO A 28 -4.26 0.56 -5.93
C PRO A 28 -4.10 1.40 -4.66
N ALA A 29 -4.20 2.72 -4.84
CA ALA A 29 -4.10 3.69 -3.74
C ALA A 29 -5.46 4.10 -3.16
N THR A 30 -6.58 3.72 -3.80
CA THR A 30 -7.94 4.07 -3.37
C THR A 30 -8.95 2.95 -3.66
N MET A 31 -10.13 3.00 -3.05
CA MET A 31 -11.21 2.04 -3.28
C MET A 31 -11.81 2.09 -4.71
N ALA A 32 -11.64 3.21 -5.43
CA ALA A 32 -12.13 3.32 -6.80
C ALA A 32 -11.44 2.30 -7.73
N ASP A 33 -10.18 1.99 -7.43
CA ASP A 33 -9.32 1.10 -8.20
C ASP A 33 -9.20 -0.29 -7.57
N LEU A 34 -10.14 -0.65 -6.67
CA LEU A 34 -10.15 -1.95 -6.00
C LEU A 34 -10.08 -3.08 -7.03
N TYR A 35 -9.07 -3.93 -6.91
CA TYR A 35 -8.95 -5.13 -7.73
C TYR A 35 -10.03 -6.14 -7.35
N LYS A 36 -10.80 -6.59 -8.36
CA LYS A 36 -11.96 -7.50 -8.20
C LYS A 36 -11.78 -8.85 -8.91
N GLY A 37 -10.57 -9.17 -9.37
CA GLY A 37 -10.28 -10.44 -10.03
C GLY A 37 -10.00 -11.58 -9.05
N ALA A 38 -9.89 -12.80 -9.57
CA ALA A 38 -9.69 -14.01 -8.76
C ALA A 38 -8.22 -14.33 -8.44
N LYS A 39 -7.25 -13.69 -9.11
CA LYS A 39 -5.82 -13.91 -8.83
C LYS A 39 -5.48 -13.43 -7.41
N ASP A 40 -4.34 -13.90 -6.91
CA ASP A 40 -3.84 -13.46 -5.59
C ASP A 40 -4.88 -13.65 -4.47
N ARG A 41 -5.65 -14.74 -4.53
CA ARG A 41 -6.75 -15.06 -3.61
C ARG A 41 -7.76 -13.92 -3.44
N GLY A 42 -8.12 -13.26 -4.54
CA GLY A 42 -8.96 -12.07 -4.52
C GLY A 42 -8.20 -10.75 -4.29
N GLY A 43 -6.91 -10.72 -4.65
CA GLY A 43 -6.06 -9.54 -4.55
C GLY A 43 -5.63 -9.17 -3.13
N VAL A 44 -5.34 -10.14 -2.26
CA VAL A 44 -4.98 -9.82 -0.86
C VAL A 44 -3.70 -8.99 -0.75
N HIS A 45 -2.71 -9.23 -1.61
CA HIS A 45 -1.50 -8.42 -1.67
C HIS A 45 -1.71 -7.18 -2.54
N ILE A 46 -2.43 -7.30 -3.66
CA ILE A 46 -2.76 -6.18 -4.55
C ILE A 46 -3.49 -5.07 -3.77
N ASN A 47 -4.64 -5.40 -3.18
CA ASN A 47 -5.52 -4.44 -2.51
C ASN A 47 -5.00 -3.94 -1.16
N SER A 48 -3.96 -4.55 -0.58
CA SER A 48 -3.40 -4.13 0.72
C SER A 48 -2.82 -2.71 0.73
N GLY A 49 -2.53 -2.12 -0.44
CA GLY A 49 -2.14 -0.72 -0.58
C GLY A 49 -3.18 0.25 0.00
N ILE A 50 -4.48 -0.06 -0.12
CA ILE A 50 -5.57 0.78 0.36
C ILE A 50 -5.54 0.95 1.90
N PRO A 51 -5.60 -0.13 2.71
CA PRO A 51 -5.50 0.01 4.17
C PRO A 51 -4.12 0.49 4.63
N ASN A 52 -3.03 0.18 3.91
CA ASN A 52 -1.71 0.73 4.21
C ASN A 52 -1.68 2.26 4.11
N ARG A 53 -2.24 2.81 3.02
CA ARG A 53 -2.34 4.26 2.83
C ARG A 53 -3.24 4.90 3.87
N ALA A 54 -4.33 4.24 4.25
CA ALA A 54 -5.20 4.70 5.34
C ALA A 54 -4.41 4.82 6.67
N PHE A 55 -3.62 3.80 7.04
CA PHE A 55 -2.77 3.87 8.23
C PHE A 55 -1.77 5.03 8.17
N VAL A 56 -1.07 5.21 7.04
CA VAL A 56 -0.11 6.31 6.88
C VAL A 56 -0.78 7.67 7.03
N LEU A 57 -1.94 7.88 6.40
CA LEU A 57 -2.67 9.14 6.51
C LEU A 57 -3.11 9.43 7.94
N VAL A 58 -3.60 8.42 8.67
CA VAL A 58 -3.96 8.55 10.08
C VAL A 58 -2.74 8.87 10.94
N ALA A 59 -1.64 8.12 10.79
CA ALA A 59 -0.41 8.35 11.54
C ALA A 59 0.16 9.75 11.29
N LYS A 60 0.15 10.23 10.03
CA LYS A 60 0.60 11.59 9.69
C LYS A 60 -0.32 12.67 10.26
N ALA A 61 -1.63 12.45 10.26
CA ALA A 61 -2.60 13.40 10.81
C ALA A 61 -2.51 13.53 12.34
N LEU A 62 -2.24 12.42 13.04
CA LEU A 62 -2.07 12.40 14.50
C LEU A 62 -0.70 12.91 14.95
N GLY A 63 0.34 12.76 14.11
CA GLY A 63 1.70 13.17 14.43
C GLY A 63 2.36 12.29 15.50
N GLY A 64 3.54 12.73 15.97
CA GLY A 64 4.33 11.98 16.95
C GLY A 64 4.87 10.66 16.39
N ASN A 65 5.16 9.71 17.28
CA ASN A 65 5.57 8.38 16.84
C ASN A 65 4.35 7.55 16.45
N ALA A 66 4.37 6.91 15.28
CA ALA A 66 3.22 6.17 14.75
C ALA A 66 2.69 5.07 15.70
N TRP A 67 3.53 4.51 16.57
CA TRP A 67 3.15 3.46 17.54
C TRP A 67 2.47 3.99 18.81
N GLU A 68 2.50 5.30 19.08
CA GLU A 68 1.93 5.87 20.32
C GLU A 68 0.40 5.89 20.28
N VAL A 69 -0.18 6.27 19.12
CA VAL A 69 -1.64 6.39 18.95
C VAL A 69 -2.14 5.54 17.78
N ALA A 70 -1.72 5.82 16.54
CA ALA A 70 -2.21 5.12 15.36
C ALA A 70 -2.00 3.60 15.45
N GLY A 71 -0.81 3.17 15.87
CA GLY A 71 -0.48 1.77 16.09
C GLY A 71 -1.35 1.10 17.16
N ARG A 72 -1.74 1.83 18.23
CA ARG A 72 -2.62 1.30 19.28
C ARG A 72 -4.07 1.19 18.84
N ILE A 73 -4.52 2.04 17.92
CA ILE A 73 -5.87 1.93 17.33
C ILE A 73 -5.95 0.68 16.43
N TRP A 74 -4.86 0.33 15.75
CA TRP A 74 -4.79 -0.80 14.82
C TRP A 74 -4.53 -2.16 15.47
N TYR A 75 -4.00 -2.19 16.70
CA TYR A 75 -3.68 -3.40 17.44
C TYR A 75 -4.88 -3.93 18.21
#